data_AF-A0A5B7E0G1-F1
#
_entry.id   AF-A0A5B7E0G1-F1
#
_cell.length_a   1.000
_cell.length_b   1.000
_cell.length_c   1.000
_cell.angle_alpha   90.00
_cell.angle_beta   90.00
_cell.angle_gamma   90.00
#
_symmetry.space_group_name_H-M   'P 1'
#
loop_
_entity.id
_entity.type
_entity.pdbx_description
1 polymer ?
#
loop_
_entity_poly.entity_id
_entity_poly.type
_entity_poly.pdbx_seq_one_letter_code
_entity_poly.pdbx_strand_id
1 'polypeptide(L)'
;MKLDSCGVCGGDNSTCRVIAGIFSNPKMPYGYNMIATLPRGAANITIQQVKPSANFLALRHQGGEFFLNGNWMANVSGHYYSAGTAFTYQRSDFFTGDMVTAKGPLQQPVDVIVR
;
A
#
# COMPACT_ATOMS: atom_id res chain seq x y z
N MET A 1 26.84 -10.88 -10.68
CA MET A 1 25.48 -10.91 -11.28
C MET A 1 24.60 -9.96 -10.48
N LYS A 2 23.70 -9.22 -11.15
CA LYS A 2 22.80 -8.23 -10.54
C LYS A 2 21.38 -8.80 -10.48
N LEU A 3 20.58 -8.35 -9.50
CA LEU A 3 19.15 -8.65 -9.43
C LEU A 3 18.40 -7.92 -10.56
N ASP A 4 17.46 -8.58 -11.21
CA ASP A 4 16.53 -7.96 -12.15
C ASP A 4 15.38 -7.25 -11.40
N SER A 5 14.46 -6.59 -12.12
CA SER A 5 13.30 -5.89 -11.54
C SER A 5 12.28 -6.83 -10.87
N CYS A 6 12.34 -8.12 -11.18
CA CYS A 6 11.50 -9.16 -10.60
C CYS A 6 12.10 -9.79 -9.34
N GLY A 7 13.33 -9.42 -8.99
CA GLY A 7 14.03 -9.97 -7.83
C GLY A 7 14.84 -11.23 -8.12
N VAL A 8 15.06 -11.58 -9.40
CA VAL A 8 15.81 -12.77 -9.82
C VAL A 8 17.27 -12.41 -10.11
N CYS A 9 18.21 -13.11 -9.48
CA CYS A 9 19.65 -12.96 -9.73
C CYS A 9 19.99 -13.36 -11.17
N GLY A 10 20.50 -12.42 -11.98
CA GLY A 10 20.80 -12.68 -13.39
C GLY A 10 19.56 -12.90 -14.26
N GLY A 11 18.38 -12.51 -13.78
CA GLY A 11 17.13 -12.58 -14.53
C GLY A 11 17.05 -11.56 -15.68
N ASP A 12 16.00 -11.70 -16.47
CA ASP A 12 15.74 -10.93 -17.69
C ASP A 12 14.44 -10.11 -17.62
N ASN A 13 13.87 -9.93 -16.42
CA ASN A 13 12.60 -9.26 -16.15
C ASN A 13 11.34 -9.98 -16.68
N SER A 14 11.42 -11.23 -17.13
CA SER A 14 10.26 -11.95 -17.69
C SER A 14 9.35 -12.62 -16.66
N THR A 15 9.81 -12.77 -15.41
CA THR A 15 9.13 -13.56 -14.36
C THR A 15 8.09 -12.79 -13.56
N CYS A 16 7.94 -11.49 -13.82
CA CYS A 16 6.98 -10.62 -13.15
C CYS A 16 6.43 -9.58 -14.12
N ARG A 17 5.46 -8.79 -13.66
CA ARG A 17 4.93 -7.64 -14.39
C ARG A 17 4.72 -6.47 -13.46
N VAL A 18 4.90 -5.26 -13.99
CA VAL A 18 4.56 -4.03 -13.28
C VAL A 18 3.04 -3.81 -13.37
N ILE A 19 2.42 -3.49 -12.23
CA ILE A 19 1.01 -3.12 -12.15
C ILE A 19 0.95 -1.69 -11.63
N ALA A 20 0.28 -0.81 -12.37
CA ALA A 20 0.10 0.59 -12.01
C ALA A 20 -1.34 1.02 -12.34
N GLY A 21 -1.86 1.98 -11.58
CA GLY A 21 -3.20 2.52 -11.78
C GLY A 21 -3.47 3.70 -10.86
N ILE A 22 -4.50 4.48 -11.21
CA ILE A 22 -5.01 5.58 -10.39
C ILE A 22 -6.47 5.28 -10.06
N PHE A 23 -6.81 5.36 -8.78
CA PHE A 23 -8.19 5.31 -8.31
C PHE A 23 -8.71 6.73 -8.05
N SER A 24 -9.90 7.05 -8.54
CA SER A 24 -10.59 8.29 -8.26
C SER A 24 -12.10 8.04 -8.23
N ASN A 25 -12.72 8.29 -7.09
CA ASN A 25 -14.17 8.27 -6.96
C ASN A 25 -14.62 9.41 -6.03
N PRO A 26 -15.28 10.45 -6.56
CA PRO A 26 -15.71 11.60 -5.77
C PRO A 26 -16.94 11.30 -4.88
N LYS A 27 -17.65 10.18 -5.10
CA LYS A 27 -18.87 9.80 -4.38
C LYS A 27 -18.64 8.52 -3.58
N MET A 28 -17.61 8.50 -2.73
CA MET A 28 -17.43 7.40 -1.78
C MET A 28 -18.33 7.59 -0.56
N PRO A 29 -18.96 6.52 -0.05
CA PRO A 29 -19.71 6.59 1.19
C PRO A 29 -18.77 6.91 2.36
N TYR A 30 -19.32 7.50 3.42
CA TYR A 30 -18.57 7.76 4.64
C TYR A 30 -18.07 6.44 5.25
N GLY A 31 -16.79 6.37 5.57
CA GLY A 31 -16.18 5.20 6.20
C GLY A 31 -15.01 4.63 5.40
N TYR A 32 -14.60 3.44 5.78
CA TYR A 32 -13.47 2.74 5.19
C TYR A 32 -13.89 2.09 3.86
N ASN A 33 -13.35 2.59 2.75
CA ASN A 33 -13.66 2.13 1.41
C ASN A 33 -12.49 1.35 0.83
N MET A 34 -12.70 0.08 0.49
CA MET A 34 -11.70 -0.74 -0.17
C MET A 34 -11.55 -0.33 -1.63
N ILE A 35 -10.31 -0.08 -2.06
CA ILE A 35 -10.01 0.42 -3.42
C ILE A 35 -9.14 -0.55 -4.23
N ALA A 36 -8.37 -1.41 -3.57
CA ALA A 36 -7.57 -2.43 -4.24
C ALA A 36 -7.17 -3.56 -3.27
N THR A 37 -6.75 -4.70 -3.81
CA THR A 37 -6.01 -5.74 -3.06
C THR A 37 -4.64 -5.91 -3.70
N LEU A 38 -3.58 -5.79 -2.90
CA LEU A 38 -2.25 -6.20 -3.28
C LEU A 38 -2.15 -7.73 -3.16
N PRO A 39 -1.82 -8.46 -4.23
CA PRO A 39 -1.73 -9.92 -4.17
C PRO A 39 -0.47 -10.38 -3.42
N ARG A 40 -0.51 -11.62 -2.91
CA ARG A 40 0.69 -12.33 -2.47
C ARG A 40 1.75 -12.31 -3.57
N GLY A 41 3.00 -12.06 -3.22
CA GLY A 41 4.12 -11.91 -4.15
C GLY A 41 4.33 -10.48 -4.66
N ALA A 42 3.41 -9.54 -4.41
CA ALA A 42 3.62 -8.14 -4.76
C ALA A 42 4.88 -7.58 -4.07
N ALA A 43 5.73 -6.91 -4.82
CA ALA A 43 6.99 -6.32 -4.37
C ALA A 43 7.15 -4.93 -4.99
N ASN A 44 8.08 -4.13 -4.47
CA ASN A 44 8.31 -2.75 -4.89
C ASN A 44 7.01 -1.91 -4.91
N ILE A 45 6.27 -1.97 -3.81
CA ILE A 45 4.95 -1.38 -3.66
C ILE A 45 5.08 0.11 -3.33
N THR A 46 4.31 0.93 -4.05
CA THR A 46 4.10 2.35 -3.75
C THR A 46 2.61 2.66 -3.89
N ILE A 47 2.03 3.23 -2.84
CA ILE A 47 0.65 3.72 -2.80
C ILE A 47 0.72 5.16 -2.33
N GLN A 48 0.16 6.10 -3.08
CA GLN A 48 0.19 7.50 -2.71
C GLN A 48 -1.11 8.20 -3.08
N GLN A 49 -1.49 9.19 -2.28
CA GLN A 49 -2.54 10.11 -2.69
C GLN A 49 -1.98 11.09 -3.72
N VAL A 50 -2.45 10.99 -4.96
CA VAL A 50 -2.05 11.91 -6.04
C VAL A 50 -2.57 13.33 -5.78
N LYS A 51 -3.78 13.43 -5.20
CA LYS A 51 -4.36 14.69 -4.74
C LYS A 51 -4.57 14.61 -3.22
N PRO A 52 -3.93 15.47 -2.43
CA PRO A 52 -4.12 15.54 -0.99
C PRO A 52 -5.59 15.76 -0.61
N SER A 53 -6.00 15.16 0.49
CA SER A 53 -7.33 15.33 1.06
C SER A 53 -7.30 15.07 2.57
N ALA A 54 -8.42 15.33 3.24
CA ALA A 54 -8.57 14.92 4.64
C ALA A 54 -8.56 13.38 4.81
N ASN A 55 -8.82 12.66 3.73
CA ASN A 55 -8.85 11.20 3.73
C ASN A 55 -7.45 10.62 3.89
N PHE A 56 -7.38 9.38 4.35
CA PHE A 56 -6.12 8.69 4.62
C PHE A 56 -6.10 7.26 4.09
N LEU A 57 -4.91 6.80 3.73
CA LEU A 57 -4.69 5.43 3.30
C LEU A 57 -4.69 4.52 4.51
N ALA A 58 -5.37 3.38 4.45
CA ALA A 58 -5.36 2.37 5.49
C ALA A 58 -5.09 1.00 4.86
N LEU A 59 -4.43 0.13 5.62
CA LEU A 59 -4.10 -1.22 5.18
C LEU A 59 -4.62 -2.25 6.18
N ARG A 60 -5.19 -3.32 5.65
CA ARG A 60 -5.71 -4.42 6.45
C ARG A 60 -5.47 -5.77 5.80
N HIS A 61 -5.55 -6.81 6.61
CA HIS A 61 -5.68 -8.18 6.13
C HIS A 61 -7.09 -8.43 5.58
N GLN A 62 -7.24 -9.41 4.69
CA GLN A 62 -8.54 -9.78 4.13
C GLN A 62 -9.56 -10.24 5.20
N GLY A 63 -9.09 -10.60 6.40
CA GLY A 63 -9.94 -10.86 7.58
C GLY A 63 -10.51 -9.61 8.26
N GLY A 64 -10.19 -8.41 7.78
CA GLY A 64 -10.72 -7.14 8.28
C GLY A 64 -9.83 -6.41 9.30
N GLU A 65 -8.79 -7.06 9.81
CA GLU A 65 -7.87 -6.49 10.80
C GLU A 65 -6.93 -5.46 10.17
N PHE A 66 -7.03 -4.21 10.63
CA PHE A 66 -6.16 -3.12 10.21
C PHE A 66 -4.82 -3.19 10.95
N PHE A 67 -3.73 -3.13 10.18
CA PHE A 67 -2.39 -2.96 10.73
C PHE A 67 -1.84 -1.55 10.46
N LEU A 68 -2.52 -0.76 9.62
CA LEU A 68 -2.23 0.65 9.38
C LEU A 68 -3.53 1.45 9.28
N ASN A 69 -3.62 2.55 10.03
CA ASN A 69 -4.70 3.53 10.06
C ASN A 69 -6.10 2.93 10.29
N GLY A 70 -6.22 2.04 11.27
CA GLY A 70 -7.49 1.49 11.75
C GLY A 70 -8.19 2.34 12.82
N ASN A 71 -9.37 1.91 13.27
CA ASN A 71 -10.10 2.51 14.40
C ASN A 71 -10.35 4.02 14.30
N TRP A 72 -10.62 4.52 13.09
CA TRP A 72 -10.89 5.93 12.82
C TRP A 72 -9.72 6.89 13.12
N MET A 73 -8.50 6.36 13.29
CA MET A 73 -7.33 7.14 13.65
C MET A 73 -6.18 6.90 12.67
N ALA A 74 -5.48 7.98 12.32
CA ALA A 74 -4.22 7.88 11.62
C ALA A 74 -3.11 7.53 12.62
N ASN A 75 -2.28 6.55 12.28
CA ASN A 75 -1.05 6.26 12.98
C ASN A 75 -0.01 7.36 12.71
N VAL A 76 1.09 7.33 13.48
CA VAL A 76 2.24 8.22 13.28
C VAL A 76 3.02 7.75 12.04
N SER A 77 3.70 8.67 11.34
CA SER A 77 4.63 8.27 10.27
C SER A 77 5.71 7.33 10.82
N GLY A 78 5.98 6.23 10.11
CA GLY A 78 6.89 5.20 10.62
C GLY A 78 6.84 3.88 9.83
N HIS A 79 7.43 2.85 10.42
CA HIS A 79 7.49 1.50 9.85
C HIS A 79 6.51 0.55 10.55
N TYR A 80 5.69 -0.13 9.76
CA TYR A 80 4.66 -1.07 10.21
C TYR A 80 4.95 -2.44 9.59
N TYR A 81 5.24 -3.42 10.44
CA TYR A 81 5.59 -4.77 9.99
C TYR A 81 4.33 -5.62 9.86
N SER A 82 4.05 -6.09 8.65
CA SER A 82 2.89 -6.92 8.37
C SER A 82 3.02 -7.64 7.02
N ALA A 83 2.26 -8.70 6.81
CA ALA A 83 2.24 -9.49 5.57
C ALA A 83 3.64 -9.90 5.06
N GLY A 84 4.60 -10.09 5.97
CA GLY A 84 5.96 -10.51 5.67
C GLY A 84 6.91 -9.41 5.19
N THR A 85 6.56 -8.13 5.31
CA THR A 85 7.43 -6.99 4.94
C THR A 85 7.21 -5.78 5.85
N ALA A 86 8.04 -4.75 5.69
CA ALA A 86 7.87 -3.46 6.36
C ALA A 86 7.17 -2.48 5.42
N PHE A 87 6.05 -1.93 5.88
CA PHE A 87 5.36 -0.81 5.25
C PHE A 87 5.86 0.48 5.87
N THR A 88 6.46 1.35 5.07
CA THR A 88 6.82 2.71 5.47
C THR A 88 5.65 3.62 5.16
N TYR A 89 5.01 4.15 6.20
CA TYR A 89 3.92 5.09 6.10
C TYR A 89 4.44 6.50 6.39
N GLN A 90 4.12 7.43 5.50
CA GLN A 90 4.47 8.83 5.61
C GLN A 90 3.23 9.67 5.41
N ARG A 91 2.99 10.52 6.40
CA ARG A 91 2.03 11.61 6.34
C ARG A 91 2.65 12.82 7.00
N SER A 92 3.06 13.79 6.20
CA SER A 92 3.61 15.05 6.67
C SER A 92 2.52 15.98 7.20
N ASP A 93 1.44 16.16 6.44
CA ASP A 93 0.27 16.95 6.81
C ASP A 93 -0.92 16.63 5.88
N PHE A 94 -2.07 17.29 6.07
CA PHE A 94 -3.23 17.15 5.20
C PHE A 94 -3.02 17.67 3.77
N PHE A 95 -1.98 18.47 3.52
CA PHE A 95 -1.73 19.16 2.25
C PHE A 95 -0.75 18.41 1.34
N THR A 96 -0.04 17.43 1.87
CA THR A 96 0.93 16.59 1.17
C THR A 96 0.37 15.21 0.81
N GLY A 97 -0.61 14.73 1.59
CA GLY A 97 -1.25 13.44 1.39
C GLY A 97 -0.40 12.26 1.89
N ASP A 98 -1.05 11.12 2.01
CA ASP A 98 -0.44 9.89 2.51
C ASP A 98 0.39 9.19 1.43
N MET A 99 1.53 8.65 1.84
CA MET A 99 2.35 7.73 1.06
C MET A 99 2.64 6.46 1.87
N VAL A 100 2.45 5.31 1.24
CA VAL A 100 2.84 4.01 1.79
C VAL A 100 3.75 3.31 0.79
N THR A 101 4.90 2.84 1.26
CA THR A 101 5.83 2.04 0.44
C THR A 101 6.19 0.74 1.15
N ALA A 102 6.47 -0.31 0.39
CA ALA A 102 6.98 -1.57 0.93
C ALA A 102 7.88 -2.26 -0.09
N LYS A 103 8.97 -2.89 0.38
CA LYS A 103 9.84 -3.68 -0.50
C LYS A 103 9.17 -4.98 -0.96
N GLY A 104 8.33 -5.58 -0.11
CA GLY A 104 7.79 -6.92 -0.34
C GLY A 104 8.89 -7.99 -0.32
N PRO A 105 8.66 -9.17 -0.94
CA PRO A 105 7.37 -9.60 -1.48
C PRO A 105 6.34 -9.83 -0.35
N LEU A 106 5.07 -9.57 -0.63
CA LEU A 106 4.00 -9.89 0.32
C LEU A 106 3.85 -11.40 0.48
N GLN A 107 3.80 -11.88 1.72
CA GLN A 107 3.54 -13.30 2.02
C GLN A 107 2.05 -13.66 2.01
N GLN A 108 1.17 -12.66 2.13
CA GLN A 108 -0.28 -12.79 2.04
C GLN A 108 -0.90 -11.51 1.43
N PRO A 109 -2.13 -11.57 0.91
CA PRO A 109 -2.79 -10.40 0.34
C PRO A 109 -3.03 -9.29 1.37
N VAL A 110 -3.01 -8.04 0.90
CA VAL A 110 -3.27 -6.84 1.70
C VAL A 110 -4.29 -5.97 0.99
N ASP A 111 -5.35 -5.59 1.68
CA ASP A 111 -6.35 -4.67 1.14
C ASP A 111 -5.91 -3.23 1.38
N VAL A 112 -6.00 -2.43 0.31
CA VAL A 112 -5.78 -0.99 0.31
C VAL A 112 -7.12 -0.31 0.46
N ILE A 113 -7.22 0.52 1.49
CA ILE A 113 -8.43 1.20 1.91
C ILE A 113 -8.17 2.71 1.89
N VAL A 114 -9.21 3.49 1.60
CA VAL A 114 -9.22 4.94 1.81
C VAL A 114 -10.36 5.28 2.76
N ARG A 115 -10.10 6.18 3.70
CA ARG A 115 -11.09 6.67 4.67
C ARG A 115 -11.16 8.18 4.61
#